data_AF-A0A353GLM8-F1
#
_entry.id   AF-A0A353GLM8-F1
#
_cell.length_a   1.000
_cell.length_b   1.000
_cell.length_c   1.000
_cell.angle_alpha   90.00
_cell.angle_beta   90.00
_cell.angle_gamma   90.00
#
_symmetry.space_group_name_H-M   'P 1'
#
loop_
_entity.id
_entity.type
_entity.pdbx_description
1 polymer ?
#
loop_
_entity_poly.entity_id
_entity_poly.type
_entity_poly.pdbx_seq_one_letter_code
_entity_poly.pdbx_strand_id
1 'polypeptide(L)'
;RSNGLRADLAQMVADMKPKFIRFPGGCFVEGNTLENANRWKKTIGDVAERPGHWNLWGYWSNDGFGAYEFFQYCEDIQAEPLYVINCGMSHREQGFSRLPDAKSQYKVNVDEYLQDAMDFIEYANGPADSKWGALRAKAGHPAPFNLKYMEIGNENGGPIYNANYEKFRSAILAKYPKMRLVACDWTGSPDKKYLDILDEHYYDSPGFFFRSANKYDSYDRKGPKIYVGEYA
;
A
#
# COMPACT_ATOMS: atom_id res chain seq x y z
N ARG A 1 19.23 4.42 -13.31
CA ARG A 1 19.26 5.08 -11.99
C ARG A 1 20.35 4.43 -11.13
N SER A 2 21.03 5.16 -10.22
CA SER A 2 21.85 4.54 -9.15
C SER A 2 20.93 3.80 -8.16
N ASN A 3 21.37 2.67 -7.60
CA ASN A 3 20.47 1.76 -6.86
C ASN A 3 19.18 1.43 -7.65
N GLY A 4 19.33 1.31 -8.97
CA GLY A 4 18.21 1.14 -9.90
C GLY A 4 17.76 -0.30 -10.05
N LEU A 5 16.80 -0.50 -10.95
CA LEU A 5 16.25 -1.81 -11.26
C LEU A 5 17.09 -2.54 -12.31
N ARG A 6 16.93 -3.86 -12.35
CA ARG A 6 17.47 -4.70 -13.42
C ARG A 6 16.81 -4.31 -14.75
N ALA A 7 17.62 -3.88 -15.72
CA ALA A 7 17.13 -3.18 -16.90
C ALA A 7 16.19 -4.00 -17.80
N ASP A 8 16.48 -5.29 -17.98
CA ASP A 8 15.65 -6.22 -18.79
C ASP A 8 14.24 -6.37 -18.21
N LEU A 9 14.13 -6.62 -16.90
CA LEU A 9 12.84 -6.78 -16.21
C LEU A 9 12.06 -5.46 -16.12
N ALA A 10 12.75 -4.36 -15.82
CA ALA A 10 12.14 -3.04 -15.80
C ALA A 10 11.56 -2.68 -17.18
N GLN A 11 12.28 -2.98 -18.27
CA GLN A 11 11.78 -2.73 -19.62
C GLN A 11 10.56 -3.60 -19.95
N MET A 12 10.56 -4.88 -19.57
CA MET A 12 9.39 -5.75 -19.78
C MET A 12 8.12 -5.19 -19.12
N VAL A 13 8.23 -4.64 -17.91
CA VAL A 13 7.10 -3.99 -17.23
C VAL A 13 6.72 -2.68 -17.91
N ALA A 14 7.70 -1.86 -18.32
CA ALA A 14 7.46 -0.62 -19.04
C ALA A 14 6.73 -0.85 -20.38
N ASP A 15 7.07 -1.92 -21.10
CA ASP A 15 6.49 -2.26 -22.40
C ASP A 15 5.01 -2.66 -22.31
N MET A 16 4.54 -3.12 -21.14
CA MET A 16 3.11 -3.32 -20.86
C MET A 16 2.34 -1.99 -20.77
N LYS A 17 3.03 -0.86 -20.65
CA LYS A 17 2.48 0.50 -20.51
C LYS A 17 1.48 0.63 -19.36
N PRO A 18 1.82 0.15 -18.14
CA PRO A 18 0.92 0.24 -17.01
C PRO A 18 0.58 1.70 -16.71
N LYS A 19 -0.68 1.96 -16.33
CA LYS A 19 -1.11 3.31 -15.93
C LYS A 19 -0.81 3.63 -14.48
N PHE A 20 -0.59 2.61 -13.66
CA PHE A 20 -0.21 2.73 -12.26
C PHE A 20 0.56 1.50 -11.80
N ILE A 21 1.28 1.62 -10.69
CA ILE A 21 1.90 0.49 -9.98
C ILE A 21 1.44 0.50 -8.51
N ARG A 22 0.96 -0.65 -8.03
CA ARG A 22 0.67 -0.92 -6.60
C ARG A 22 1.92 -1.44 -5.89
N PHE A 23 2.32 -0.83 -4.77
CA PHE A 23 3.53 -1.19 -4.01
C PHE A 23 3.45 -0.66 -2.56
N PRO A 24 4.11 -1.24 -1.55
CA PRO A 24 4.91 -2.48 -1.53
C PRO A 24 4.05 -3.72 -1.22
N GLY A 25 2.75 -3.60 -1.46
CA GLY A 25 1.72 -4.47 -0.91
C GLY A 25 1.72 -5.92 -1.38
N GLY A 26 0.51 -6.45 -1.40
CA GLY A 26 0.27 -7.79 -0.90
C GLY A 26 0.61 -7.88 0.59
N CYS A 27 0.64 -9.11 1.10
CA CYS A 27 0.95 -9.40 2.50
C CYS A 27 2.33 -8.87 2.99
N PHE A 28 3.21 -8.43 2.09
CA PHE A 28 4.52 -7.88 2.44
C PHE A 28 4.43 -6.62 3.30
N VAL A 29 3.44 -5.75 3.06
CA VAL A 29 3.24 -4.53 3.86
C VAL A 29 2.83 -4.83 5.31
N GLU A 30 2.17 -5.97 5.52
CA GLU A 30 1.61 -6.38 6.80
C GLU A 30 2.64 -7.07 7.68
N GLY A 31 3.56 -7.81 7.06
CA GLY A 31 4.44 -8.74 7.74
C GLY A 31 3.66 -9.91 8.36
N ASN A 32 4.40 -10.90 8.88
CA ASN A 32 3.78 -12.00 9.65
C ASN A 32 3.22 -11.47 10.98
N THR A 33 3.97 -10.60 11.64
CA THR A 33 3.56 -9.80 12.80
C THR A 33 3.90 -8.35 12.51
N LEU A 34 3.35 -7.41 13.29
CA LEU A 34 3.67 -5.99 13.18
C LEU A 34 5.15 -5.67 13.45
N GLU A 35 5.86 -6.54 14.19
CA GLU A 35 7.32 -6.42 14.37
C GLU A 35 8.08 -6.58 13.05
N ASN A 36 7.54 -7.39 12.13
CA ASN A 36 8.11 -7.67 10.82
C ASN A 36 7.37 -6.95 9.68
N ALA A 37 6.48 -6.00 9.99
CA ALA A 37 5.81 -5.20 8.98
C ALA A 37 6.82 -4.34 8.20
N ASN A 38 6.57 -4.12 6.91
CA ASN A 38 7.34 -3.17 6.13
C ASN A 38 7.14 -1.75 6.70
N ARG A 39 8.24 -1.07 7.04
CA ARG A 39 8.22 0.32 7.53
C ARG A 39 8.97 1.20 6.55
N TRP A 40 8.25 1.94 5.71
CA TRP A 40 8.82 2.73 4.61
C TRP A 40 9.96 3.66 5.03
N LYS A 41 9.93 4.20 6.27
CA LYS A 41 10.99 5.06 6.82
C LYS A 41 12.35 4.36 6.92
N LYS A 42 12.37 3.03 7.02
CA LYS A 42 13.57 2.18 6.99
C LYS A 42 14.02 1.81 5.58
N THR A 43 13.28 2.24 4.56
CA THR A 43 13.51 1.95 3.14
C THR A 43 13.99 3.18 2.35
N ILE A 44 14.31 4.28 3.03
CA ILE A 44 14.84 5.51 2.44
C ILE A 44 16.20 5.84 3.03
N GLY A 45 16.94 6.76 2.41
CA GLY A 45 18.30 7.10 2.82
C GLY A 45 19.34 6.17 2.21
N ASP A 46 20.53 6.15 2.81
CA ASP A 46 21.65 5.33 2.33
C ASP A 46 21.28 3.85 2.38
N VAL A 47 21.38 3.18 1.24
CA VAL A 47 21.06 1.76 1.08
C VAL A 47 21.94 0.89 1.96
N ALA A 48 23.19 1.30 2.20
CA ALA A 48 24.12 0.57 3.06
C ALA A 48 23.72 0.59 4.55
N GLU A 49 22.88 1.55 4.95
CA GLU A 49 22.39 1.70 6.34
C GLU A 49 20.99 1.10 6.54
N ARG A 50 20.33 0.64 5.47
CA ARG A 50 18.97 0.06 5.57
C ARG A 50 19.06 -1.30 6.26
N PRO A 51 18.29 -1.53 7.35
CA PRO A 51 18.39 -2.77 8.12
C PRO A 51 17.81 -3.99 7.38
N GLY A 52 16.94 -3.76 6.38
CA GLY A 52 16.09 -4.81 5.83
C GLY A 52 15.11 -5.35 6.87
N HIS A 53 14.43 -6.45 6.53
CA HIS A 53 13.63 -7.22 7.47
C HIS A 53 13.32 -8.63 6.96
N TRP A 54 13.07 -9.55 7.89
CA TRP A 54 12.44 -10.84 7.57
C TRP A 54 10.97 -10.60 7.19
N ASN A 55 10.54 -11.15 6.07
CA ASN A 55 9.16 -10.96 5.59
C ASN A 55 8.36 -12.27 5.59
N LEU A 56 7.05 -12.17 5.36
CA LEU A 56 6.11 -13.28 5.40
C LEU A 56 6.43 -14.40 4.40
N TRP A 57 7.10 -14.09 3.30
CA TRP A 57 7.45 -15.07 2.25
C TRP A 57 8.70 -15.90 2.54
N GLY A 58 9.22 -15.85 3.77
CA GLY A 58 10.25 -16.77 4.24
C GLY A 58 11.67 -16.42 3.78
N TYR A 59 11.93 -15.15 3.48
CA TYR A 59 13.26 -14.64 3.16
C TYR A 59 13.52 -13.27 3.79
N TRP A 60 14.79 -12.87 3.83
CA TRP A 60 15.20 -11.54 4.27
C TRP A 60 15.15 -10.56 3.09
N SER A 61 14.34 -9.51 3.20
CA SER A 61 14.39 -8.36 2.30
C SER A 61 15.52 -7.43 2.75
N ASN A 62 16.35 -6.97 1.81
CA ASN A 62 17.34 -5.93 2.11
C ASN A 62 16.73 -4.50 2.06
N ASP A 63 15.48 -4.37 1.63
CA ASP A 63 14.78 -3.09 1.43
C ASP A 63 15.57 -2.08 0.55
N GLY A 64 16.41 -2.60 -0.35
CA GLY A 64 17.18 -1.81 -1.31
C GLY A 64 16.29 -1.15 -2.36
N PHE A 65 15.21 -1.83 -2.77
CA PHE A 65 14.12 -1.20 -3.52
C PHE A 65 13.06 -0.69 -2.55
N GLY A 66 13.18 0.58 -2.16
CA GLY A 66 12.33 1.22 -1.17
C GLY A 66 11.41 2.28 -1.77
N ALA A 67 10.86 3.13 -0.90
CA ALA A 67 9.91 4.16 -1.31
C ALA A 67 10.46 5.11 -2.38
N TYR A 68 11.72 5.52 -2.27
CA TYR A 68 12.35 6.44 -3.23
C TYR A 68 12.54 5.79 -4.60
N GLU A 69 13.07 4.57 -4.62
CA GLU A 69 13.27 3.81 -5.87
C GLU A 69 11.94 3.49 -6.56
N PHE A 70 10.88 3.18 -5.79
CA PHE A 70 9.52 3.01 -6.29
C PHE A 70 9.01 4.24 -7.03
N PHE A 71 9.12 5.42 -6.42
CA PHE A 71 8.66 6.65 -7.06
C PHE A 71 9.48 6.99 -8.31
N GLN A 72 10.80 6.86 -8.27
CA GLN A 72 11.65 7.06 -9.44
C GLN A 72 11.25 6.14 -10.59
N TYR A 73 10.93 4.88 -10.29
CA TYR A 73 10.51 3.94 -11.31
C TYR A 73 9.16 4.29 -11.92
N CYS A 74 8.20 4.72 -11.11
CA CYS A 74 6.91 5.21 -11.59
C CYS A 74 7.07 6.40 -12.54
N GLU A 75 7.95 7.36 -12.21
CA GLU A 75 8.29 8.48 -13.09
C GLU A 75 8.94 8.01 -14.40
N ASP A 76 9.91 7.08 -14.33
CA ASP A 76 10.64 6.56 -15.49
C ASP A 76 9.71 5.92 -16.52
N ILE A 77 8.64 5.24 -16.09
CA ILE A 77 7.69 4.56 -16.98
C ILE A 77 6.36 5.31 -17.17
N GLN A 78 6.23 6.51 -16.61
CA GLN A 78 5.01 7.32 -16.65
C GLN A 78 3.77 6.62 -16.08
N ALA A 79 3.95 5.87 -14.98
CA ALA A 79 2.89 5.25 -14.22
C ALA A 79 2.56 6.06 -12.95
N GLU A 80 1.30 6.10 -12.57
CA GLU A 80 0.88 6.70 -11.30
C GLU A 80 1.23 5.79 -10.11
N PRO A 81 1.81 6.30 -9.02
CA PRO A 81 2.05 5.50 -7.83
C PRO A 81 0.74 5.26 -7.05
N LEU A 82 0.44 3.99 -6.77
CA LEU A 82 -0.52 3.56 -5.75
C LEU A 82 0.27 2.93 -4.60
N TYR A 83 0.36 3.64 -3.47
CA TYR A 83 1.12 3.15 -2.32
C TYR A 83 0.24 2.49 -1.27
N VAL A 84 0.62 1.29 -0.83
CA VAL A 84 -0.08 0.53 0.22
C VAL A 84 0.56 0.85 1.56
N ILE A 85 -0.24 1.30 2.54
CA ILE A 85 0.21 1.58 3.90
C ILE A 85 -0.39 0.59 4.89
N ASN A 86 0.42 0.08 5.82
CA ASN A 86 -0.08 -0.75 6.91
C ASN A 86 -1.02 0.06 7.82
N CYS A 87 -2.20 -0.48 8.14
CA CYS A 87 -3.21 0.17 8.97
C CYS A 87 -3.21 -0.32 10.43
N GLY A 88 -2.05 -0.77 10.94
CA GLY A 88 -1.92 -1.37 12.27
C GLY A 88 -2.47 -2.79 12.32
N MET A 89 -2.37 -3.53 11.21
CA MET A 89 -2.77 -4.94 11.13
C MET A 89 -1.66 -5.74 10.46
N SER A 90 -1.37 -6.91 11.03
CA SER A 90 -0.46 -7.90 10.47
C SER A 90 -1.24 -9.04 9.82
N HIS A 91 -0.57 -9.83 8.98
CA HIS A 91 -1.21 -10.95 8.30
C HIS A 91 -1.78 -11.99 9.27
N ARG A 92 -1.16 -12.19 10.45
CA ARG A 92 -1.71 -13.07 11.49
C ARG A 92 -3.05 -12.59 12.05
N GLU A 93 -3.23 -11.28 12.21
CA GLU A 93 -4.43 -10.68 12.80
C GLU A 93 -5.65 -10.77 11.87
N GLN A 94 -5.43 -11.04 10.58
CA GLN A 94 -6.49 -11.38 9.64
C GLN A 94 -7.08 -12.79 9.80
N GLY A 95 -6.49 -13.64 10.66
CA GLY A 95 -7.00 -15.00 10.91
C GLY A 95 -6.45 -16.08 9.98
N PHE A 96 -5.44 -15.79 9.15
CA PHE A 96 -4.80 -16.76 8.23
C PHE A 96 -3.65 -17.57 8.84
N SER A 97 -3.28 -17.29 10.09
CA SER A 97 -2.25 -18.07 10.77
C SER A 97 -2.76 -19.49 11.07
N ARG A 98 -2.06 -20.50 10.56
CA ARG A 98 -2.25 -21.91 10.95
C ARG A 98 -1.80 -22.23 12.38
N LEU A 99 -1.38 -21.23 13.15
CA LEU A 99 -0.94 -21.39 14.54
C LEU A 99 -2.11 -21.12 15.51
N PRO A 100 -2.37 -22.02 16.50
CA PRO A 100 -3.59 -22.00 17.34
C PRO A 100 -3.81 -20.77 18.23
N ASP A 101 -2.85 -19.85 18.26
CA ASP A 101 -2.69 -18.75 19.22
C ASP A 101 -2.68 -17.35 18.56
N ALA A 102 -3.11 -17.25 17.29
CA ALA A 102 -3.05 -16.03 16.49
C ALA A 102 -4.01 -14.88 16.87
N LYS A 103 -4.69 -14.96 18.02
CA LYS A 103 -5.32 -13.78 18.64
C LYS A 103 -4.19 -12.97 19.29
N SER A 104 -3.62 -12.04 18.53
CA SER A 104 -2.44 -11.28 18.95
C SER A 104 -2.68 -10.63 20.32
N GLN A 105 -1.75 -10.93 21.22
CA GLN A 105 -1.65 -10.43 22.58
C GLN A 105 -0.96 -9.04 22.61
N TYR A 106 -1.00 -8.30 21.50
CA TYR A 106 -0.22 -7.07 21.33
C TYR A 106 -1.13 -5.85 21.33
N LYS A 107 -0.83 -4.89 22.22
CA LYS A 107 -1.41 -3.55 22.17
C LYS A 107 -0.85 -2.84 20.95
N VAL A 108 -1.61 -2.83 19.86
CA VAL A 108 -1.24 -2.07 18.65
C VAL A 108 -1.43 -0.58 18.91
N ASN A 109 -0.38 0.21 18.70
CA ASN A 109 -0.49 1.66 18.65
C ASN A 109 -0.89 2.12 17.24
N VAL A 110 -2.19 2.12 16.95
CA VAL A 110 -2.72 2.51 15.62
C VAL A 110 -2.34 3.94 15.25
N ASP A 111 -2.15 4.84 16.23
CA ASP A 111 -1.73 6.23 15.97
C ASP A 111 -0.32 6.32 15.37
N GLU A 112 0.57 5.38 15.71
CA GLU A 112 1.90 5.31 15.10
C GLU A 112 1.82 5.01 13.60
N TYR A 113 0.97 4.06 13.21
CA TYR A 113 0.76 3.69 11.81
C TYR A 113 0.04 4.80 11.03
N LEU A 114 -0.89 5.51 11.68
CA LEU A 114 -1.51 6.68 11.10
C LEU A 114 -0.47 7.77 10.84
N GLN A 115 0.39 8.06 11.82
CA GLN A 115 1.45 9.03 11.64
C GLN A 115 2.42 8.61 10.52
N ASP A 116 2.74 7.33 10.40
CA ASP A 116 3.53 6.79 9.29
C ASP A 116 2.88 7.07 7.92
N ALA A 117 1.56 6.94 7.79
CA ALA A 117 0.83 7.28 6.56
C ALA A 117 0.91 8.79 6.25
N MET A 118 0.67 9.63 7.27
CA MET A 118 0.71 11.09 7.14
C MET A 118 2.10 11.60 6.75
N ASP A 119 3.13 10.99 7.35
CA ASP A 119 4.54 11.24 7.06
C ASP A 119 4.91 10.78 5.65
N PHE A 120 4.36 9.65 5.17
CA PHE A 120 4.60 9.16 3.80
C PHE A 120 4.02 10.12 2.76
N ILE A 121 2.79 10.62 2.98
CA ILE A 121 2.18 11.61 2.10
C ILE A 121 3.02 12.90 2.09
N GLU A 122 3.54 13.33 3.24
CA GLU A 122 4.44 14.49 3.30
C GLU A 122 5.78 14.22 2.62
N TYR A 123 6.35 13.02 2.74
CA TYR A 123 7.55 12.63 1.99
C TYR A 123 7.31 12.72 0.48
N ALA A 124 6.19 12.19 0.00
CA ALA A 124 5.87 12.18 -1.42
C ALA A 124 5.50 13.57 -1.96
N ASN A 125 4.70 14.34 -1.23
CA ASN A 125 4.03 15.53 -1.74
C ASN A 125 4.40 16.84 -1.05
N GLY A 126 5.05 16.78 0.12
CA GLY A 126 5.36 17.94 0.93
C GLY A 126 6.42 18.86 0.30
N PRO A 127 6.45 20.14 0.70
CA PRO A 127 7.51 21.09 0.33
C PRO A 127 8.91 20.58 0.66
N ALA A 128 9.92 20.99 -0.10
CA ALA A 128 11.31 20.56 0.09
C ALA A 128 11.95 21.02 1.43
N ASP A 129 11.32 21.97 2.14
CA ASP A 129 11.73 22.46 3.46
C ASP A 129 10.91 21.86 4.61
N SER A 130 9.93 21.00 4.31
CA SER A 130 9.16 20.26 5.31
C SER A 130 9.98 19.09 5.86
N LYS A 131 9.58 18.51 7.01
CA LYS A 131 10.36 17.44 7.68
C LYS A 131 10.66 16.27 6.74
N TRP A 132 9.63 15.77 6.05
CA TRP A 132 9.77 14.61 5.18
C TRP A 132 10.09 15.00 3.73
N GLY A 133 9.60 16.13 3.24
CA GLY A 133 9.96 16.64 1.92
C GLY A 133 11.45 17.02 1.82
N ALA A 134 12.08 17.46 2.92
CA ALA A 134 13.52 17.70 2.98
C ALA A 134 14.34 16.41 2.82
N LEU A 135 13.86 15.26 3.28
CA LEU A 135 14.54 13.98 3.06
C LEU A 135 14.44 13.55 1.58
N ARG A 136 13.30 13.77 0.93
CA ARG A 136 13.13 13.57 -0.51
C ARG A 136 14.08 14.49 -1.31
N ALA A 137 14.12 15.78 -0.96
CA ALA A 137 15.00 16.76 -1.57
C ALA A 137 16.49 16.41 -1.39
N LYS A 138 16.89 16.01 -0.19
CA LYS A 138 18.26 15.56 0.11
C LYS A 138 18.66 14.31 -0.69
N ALA A 139 17.70 13.42 -1.00
CA ALA A 139 17.92 12.27 -1.87
C ALA A 139 18.08 12.64 -3.37
N GLY A 140 17.99 13.92 -3.70
CA GLY A 140 18.17 14.44 -5.06
C GLY A 140 16.86 14.72 -5.80
N HIS A 141 15.71 14.67 -5.13
CA HIS A 141 14.40 14.92 -5.76
C HIS A 141 13.60 15.98 -4.99
N PRO A 142 13.86 17.28 -5.21
CA PRO A 142 13.17 18.35 -4.48
C PRO A 142 11.71 18.51 -4.90
N ALA A 143 11.34 18.10 -6.11
CA ALA A 143 9.97 18.19 -6.59
C ALA A 143 9.06 17.15 -5.91
N PRO A 144 7.77 17.44 -5.68
CA PRO A 144 6.80 16.42 -5.26
C PRO A 144 6.67 15.29 -6.29
N PHE A 145 6.52 14.05 -5.83
CA PHE A 145 6.18 12.89 -6.67
C PHE A 145 4.71 12.85 -7.10
N ASN A 146 3.87 13.73 -6.53
CA ASN A 146 2.44 13.83 -6.85
C ASN A 146 1.68 12.51 -6.60
N LEU A 147 1.91 11.89 -5.44
CA LEU A 147 1.15 10.74 -4.98
C LEU A 147 -0.33 11.11 -4.86
N LYS A 148 -1.18 10.44 -5.64
CA LYS A 148 -2.64 10.65 -5.65
C LYS A 148 -3.39 9.54 -4.92
N TYR A 149 -2.85 8.33 -4.94
CA TYR A 149 -3.53 7.13 -4.48
C TYR A 149 -2.80 6.48 -3.31
N MET A 150 -3.55 6.16 -2.26
CA MET A 150 -3.05 5.37 -1.13
C MET A 150 -4.07 4.30 -0.77
N GLU A 151 -3.62 3.07 -0.69
CA GLU A 151 -4.40 1.96 -0.14
C GLU A 151 -4.08 1.80 1.34
N ILE A 152 -5.14 1.69 2.15
CA ILE A 152 -5.04 1.58 3.60
C ILE A 152 -5.33 0.13 3.99
N GLY A 153 -4.27 -0.57 4.39
CA GLY A 153 -4.31 -2.01 4.63
C GLY A 153 -4.03 -2.82 3.37
N ASN A 154 -4.06 -4.14 3.51
CA ASN A 154 -4.01 -5.11 2.43
C ASN A 154 -4.92 -6.28 2.81
N GLU A 155 -5.87 -6.67 1.95
CA GLU A 155 -6.79 -7.81 2.20
C GLU A 155 -7.47 -7.79 3.59
N ASN A 156 -7.56 -6.62 4.23
CA ASN A 156 -8.12 -6.52 5.57
C ASN A 156 -9.66 -6.49 5.52
N GLY A 157 -10.29 -6.83 6.64
CA GLY A 157 -11.74 -6.77 6.79
C GLY A 157 -12.19 -6.90 8.24
N GLY A 158 -13.48 -6.72 8.45
CA GLY A 158 -14.11 -6.83 9.76
C GLY A 158 -14.00 -5.58 10.65
N PRO A 159 -14.53 -5.63 11.88
CA PRO A 159 -14.75 -4.43 12.70
C PRO A 159 -13.48 -3.64 13.05
N ILE A 160 -12.36 -4.33 13.28
CA ILE A 160 -11.07 -3.69 13.59
C ILE A 160 -10.57 -2.91 12.36
N TYR A 161 -10.59 -3.54 11.18
CA TYR A 161 -10.22 -2.88 9.94
C TYR A 161 -11.12 -1.67 9.68
N ASN A 162 -12.44 -1.82 9.83
CA ASN A 162 -13.39 -0.73 9.59
C ASN A 162 -13.12 0.48 10.49
N ALA A 163 -12.77 0.25 11.77
CA ALA A 163 -12.40 1.30 12.70
C ALA A 163 -11.06 1.97 12.34
N ASN A 164 -10.05 1.17 11.98
CA ASN A 164 -8.74 1.68 11.59
C ASN A 164 -8.82 2.47 10.27
N TYR A 165 -9.54 1.94 9.27
CA TYR A 165 -9.76 2.60 8.00
C TYR A 165 -10.47 3.95 8.19
N GLU A 166 -11.54 4.01 8.98
CA GLU A 166 -12.23 5.28 9.29
C GLU A 166 -11.28 6.30 9.93
N LYS A 167 -10.48 5.85 10.91
CA LYS A 167 -9.50 6.70 11.60
C LYS A 167 -8.47 7.27 10.61
N PHE A 168 -7.94 6.44 9.72
CA PHE A 168 -6.99 6.87 8.69
C PHE A 168 -7.64 7.79 7.67
N ARG A 169 -8.79 7.39 7.10
CA ARG A 169 -9.52 8.15 6.08
C ARG A 169 -9.81 9.56 6.58
N SER A 170 -10.40 9.67 7.77
CA SER A 170 -10.80 10.96 8.32
C SER A 170 -9.61 11.87 8.61
N ALA A 171 -8.53 11.35 9.19
CA ALA A 171 -7.31 12.13 9.45
C ALA A 171 -6.57 12.54 8.17
N ILE A 172 -6.42 11.62 7.20
CA ILE A 172 -5.77 11.90 5.93
C ILE A 172 -6.55 12.93 5.13
N LEU A 173 -7.87 12.76 4.96
CA LEU A 173 -8.67 13.70 4.17
C LEU A 173 -8.83 15.07 4.84
N ALA A 174 -8.71 15.16 6.16
CA ALA A 174 -8.69 16.44 6.86
C ALA A 174 -7.45 17.29 6.48
N LYS A 175 -6.28 16.68 6.27
CA LYS A 175 -5.03 17.38 5.91
C LYS A 175 -4.77 17.40 4.40
N TYR A 176 -5.13 16.31 3.71
CA TYR A 176 -4.85 16.06 2.31
C TYR A 176 -6.14 15.71 1.55
N PRO A 177 -7.08 16.67 1.40
CA PRO A 177 -8.44 16.42 0.89
C PRO A 177 -8.51 15.95 -0.57
N LYS A 178 -7.39 16.00 -1.30
CA LYS A 178 -7.29 15.54 -2.70
C LYS A 178 -6.80 14.10 -2.83
N MET A 179 -6.39 13.46 -1.73
CA MET A 179 -5.97 12.06 -1.76
C MET A 179 -7.15 11.16 -2.10
N ARG A 180 -6.87 10.15 -2.92
CA ARG A 180 -7.80 9.08 -3.29
C ARG A 180 -7.44 7.84 -2.50
N LEU A 181 -8.37 7.41 -1.65
CA LEU A 181 -8.12 6.34 -0.70
C LEU A 181 -8.80 5.05 -1.15
N VAL A 182 -8.05 3.97 -1.09
CA VAL A 182 -8.49 2.62 -1.45
C VAL A 182 -8.69 1.82 -0.16
N ALA A 183 -9.87 1.20 -0.02
CA ALA A 183 -10.19 0.28 1.08
C ALA A 183 -10.25 -1.16 0.57
N CYS A 184 -9.99 -2.14 1.42
CA CYS A 184 -10.07 -3.57 1.10
C CYS A 184 -11.52 -4.09 1.23
N ASP A 185 -11.89 -5.09 0.42
CA ASP A 185 -13.16 -5.85 0.51
C ASP A 185 -12.93 -7.37 0.67
N TRP A 186 -12.09 -7.76 1.63
CA TRP A 186 -11.73 -9.18 1.79
C TRP A 186 -12.73 -9.95 2.66
N THR A 187 -12.65 -9.81 3.99
CA THR A 187 -13.62 -10.40 4.94
C THR A 187 -14.75 -9.43 5.31
N GLY A 188 -14.99 -8.45 4.44
CA GLY A 188 -16.00 -7.40 4.56
C GLY A 188 -15.39 -6.01 4.56
N SER A 189 -16.01 -5.10 3.80
CA SER A 189 -15.56 -3.71 3.66
C SER A 189 -16.05 -2.79 4.78
N PRO A 190 -15.42 -1.60 4.92
CA PRO A 190 -16.02 -0.47 5.62
C PRO A 190 -17.31 -0.01 4.91
N ASP A 191 -18.02 0.93 5.54
CA ASP A 191 -19.26 1.48 4.98
C ASP A 191 -19.00 2.14 3.61
N LYS A 192 -19.53 1.50 2.56
CA LYS A 192 -19.29 1.85 1.15
C LYS A 192 -19.69 3.30 0.82
N LYS A 193 -20.58 3.95 1.60
CA LYS A 193 -21.00 5.34 1.34
C LYS A 193 -19.86 6.36 1.50
N TYR A 194 -18.78 6.01 2.19
CA TYR A 194 -17.65 6.90 2.49
C TYR A 194 -16.36 6.51 1.75
N LEU A 195 -16.45 5.59 0.80
CA LEU A 195 -15.30 5.06 0.07
C LEU A 195 -15.17 5.75 -1.30
N ASP A 196 -13.95 6.15 -1.66
CA ASP A 196 -13.64 6.58 -3.03
C ASP A 196 -13.42 5.35 -3.91
N ILE A 197 -12.56 4.43 -3.46
CA ILE A 197 -12.19 3.22 -4.20
C ILE A 197 -12.25 2.01 -3.26
N LEU A 198 -12.76 0.90 -3.77
CA LEU A 198 -12.79 -0.40 -3.10
C LEU A 198 -11.94 -1.39 -3.88
N ASP A 199 -11.03 -2.07 -3.18
CA ASP A 199 -10.14 -3.10 -3.71
C ASP A 199 -10.74 -4.49 -3.51
N GLU A 200 -10.94 -5.19 -4.62
CA GLU A 200 -11.45 -6.55 -4.67
C GLU A 200 -10.39 -7.49 -5.29
N HIS A 201 -10.24 -8.67 -4.71
CA HIS A 201 -9.23 -9.65 -5.12
C HIS A 201 -9.88 -10.98 -5.53
N TYR A 202 -9.36 -11.62 -6.58
CA TYR A 202 -9.93 -12.86 -7.14
C TYR A 202 -8.86 -13.86 -7.57
N TYR A 203 -8.69 -14.92 -6.80
CA TYR A 203 -7.87 -16.07 -7.19
C TYR A 203 -8.79 -17.26 -7.41
N ASP A 204 -9.16 -17.52 -8.67
CA ASP A 204 -10.19 -18.51 -8.98
C ASP A 204 -9.94 -19.21 -10.33
N SER A 205 -10.78 -20.17 -10.67
CA SER A 205 -10.74 -20.92 -11.91
C SER A 205 -11.09 -20.06 -13.14
N PRO A 206 -10.59 -20.42 -14.34
CA PRO A 206 -11.01 -19.77 -15.59
C PRO A 206 -12.54 -19.81 -15.79
N GLY A 207 -13.21 -20.86 -15.33
CA GLY A 207 -14.67 -20.98 -15.39
C GLY A 207 -15.40 -19.97 -14.51
N PHE A 208 -14.84 -19.61 -13.35
CA PHE A 208 -15.37 -18.52 -12.53
C PHE A 208 -15.28 -17.20 -13.28
N PHE A 209 -14.12 -16.85 -13.83
CA PHE A 209 -13.95 -15.59 -14.57
C PHE A 209 -14.91 -15.48 -15.76
N PHE A 210 -15.10 -16.56 -16.51
CA PHE A 210 -16.07 -16.59 -17.61
C PHE A 210 -17.50 -16.32 -17.13
N ARG A 211 -17.92 -16.97 -16.03
CA ARG A 211 -19.27 -16.80 -15.48
C ARG A 211 -19.49 -15.47 -14.77
N SER A 212 -18.41 -14.84 -14.30
CA SER A 212 -18.41 -13.57 -13.58
C SER A 212 -18.18 -12.35 -14.48
N ALA A 213 -18.18 -12.52 -15.81
CA ALA A 213 -17.88 -11.44 -16.76
C ALA A 213 -18.81 -10.20 -16.62
N ASN A 214 -20.02 -10.39 -16.11
CA ASN A 214 -21.00 -9.32 -15.87
C ASN A 214 -21.13 -8.93 -14.39
N LYS A 215 -20.19 -9.34 -13.52
CA LYS A 215 -20.27 -9.13 -12.06
C LYS A 215 -20.53 -7.66 -11.70
N TYR A 216 -19.89 -6.73 -12.40
CA TYR A 216 -19.97 -5.31 -12.12
C TYR A 216 -21.17 -4.60 -12.77
N ASP A 217 -21.96 -5.31 -13.59
CA ASP A 217 -23.08 -4.71 -14.31
C ASP A 217 -24.17 -4.23 -13.34
N SER A 218 -24.35 -4.93 -12.22
CA SER A 218 -25.35 -4.63 -11.19
C SER A 218 -24.84 -3.76 -10.03
N TYR A 219 -23.56 -3.38 -10.03
CA TYR A 219 -23.01 -2.56 -8.96
C TYR A 219 -23.62 -1.15 -8.97
N ASP A 220 -23.89 -0.60 -7.78
CA ASP A 220 -24.40 0.77 -7.65
C ASP A 220 -23.40 1.77 -8.24
N ARG A 221 -23.85 2.54 -9.24
CA ARG A 221 -23.05 3.56 -9.91
C ARG A 221 -22.80 4.81 -9.05
N LYS A 222 -23.49 4.93 -7.90
CA LYS A 222 -23.23 5.95 -6.86
C LYS A 222 -22.31 5.45 -5.74
N GLY A 223 -21.97 4.16 -5.74
CA GLY A 223 -21.02 3.57 -4.81
C GLY A 223 -19.55 3.93 -5.12
N PRO A 224 -18.60 3.34 -4.39
CA PRO A 224 -17.19 3.54 -4.66
C PRO A 224 -16.81 3.06 -6.07
N LYS A 225 -15.74 3.63 -6.61
CA LYS A 225 -15.04 3.04 -7.76
C LYS A 225 -14.49 1.67 -7.34
N ILE A 226 -14.38 0.75 -8.29
CA ILE A 226 -13.79 -0.56 -8.04
C ILE A 226 -12.38 -0.60 -8.63
N TYR A 227 -11.45 -1.06 -7.83
CA TYR A 227 -10.11 -1.49 -8.22
C TYR A 227 -10.06 -3.01 -8.03
N VAL A 228 -9.66 -3.75 -9.05
CA VAL A 228 -9.38 -5.18 -8.91
C VAL A 228 -7.88 -5.33 -8.73
N GLY A 229 -7.43 -5.35 -7.49
CA GLY A 229 -6.00 -5.22 -7.15
C GLY A 229 -5.19 -6.46 -7.42
N GLU A 230 -5.80 -7.63 -7.26
CA GLU A 230 -5.18 -8.91 -7.49
C GLU A 230 -6.19 -9.84 -8.19
N TYR A 231 -5.81 -10.38 -9.34
CA TYR A 231 -6.59 -11.42 -9.99
C TYR A 231 -5.70 -12.37 -10.80
N ALA A 232 -6.00 -13.67 -10.72
CA ALA A 232 -5.34 -14.72 -11.50
C ALA A 232 -6.21 -15.97 -11.62
#